data_AF-A0AAU8LYX8-F1
#
_entry.id   AF-A0AAU8LYX8-F1
#
_cell.length_a   1.000
_cell.length_b   1.000
_cell.length_c   1.000
_cell.angle_alpha   90.00
_cell.angle_beta   90.00
_cell.angle_gamma   90.00
#
_symmetry.space_group_name_H-M   'P 1'
#
loop_
_entity.id
_entity.type
_entity.pdbx_description
1 polymer ?
#
loop_
_entity_poly.entity_id
_entity_poly.type
_entity_poly.pdbx_seq_one_letter_code
_entity_poly.pdbx_strand_id
1 'polypeptide(L)'
;MISKVKYGGNPEHKKNPGDFNLTPPSAPRLAKSLCDTVQIFSRKVAVNCLRNGLKRGMISDRMKGKWPQNIWAVTEAGEPLEAQLENSETGVYHGYPMPESDPFAHEVIKEWKARHEPL
;
A
#
# COMPACT_ATOMS: atom_id res chain seq x y z
N MET A 1 6.61 -6.84 13.85
CA MET A 1 5.54 -6.16 13.08
C MET A 1 5.62 -6.48 11.59
N ILE A 2 6.77 -6.21 10.95
CA ILE A 2 7.03 -6.33 9.51
C ILE A 2 6.64 -7.70 8.90
N SER A 3 7.05 -8.83 9.51
CA SER A 3 6.72 -10.17 8.99
C SER A 3 5.23 -10.53 9.11
N LYS A 4 4.48 -9.84 9.99
CA LYS A 4 3.07 -10.12 10.31
C LYS A 4 2.09 -9.20 9.57
N VAL A 5 2.56 -8.16 8.88
CA VAL A 5 1.70 -7.23 8.13
C VAL A 5 1.02 -7.94 6.96
N LYS A 6 -0.25 -7.61 6.71
CA LYS A 6 -1.06 -8.22 5.66
C LYS A 6 -1.72 -7.14 4.81
N TYR A 7 -1.92 -7.45 3.53
CA TYR A 7 -2.70 -6.62 2.62
C TYR A 7 -4.10 -7.24 2.44
N GLY A 8 -5.13 -6.40 2.59
CA GLY A 8 -6.54 -6.78 2.51
C GLY A 8 -7.28 -6.36 1.24
N GLY A 9 -6.71 -5.45 0.43
CA GLY A 9 -7.45 -4.60 -0.53
C GLY A 9 -8.46 -5.26 -1.48
N ASN A 10 -9.40 -4.44 -1.98
CA ASN A 10 -10.62 -4.86 -2.70
C ASN A 10 -10.34 -5.61 -4.05
N PRO A 11 -11.02 -6.74 -4.35
CA PRO A 11 -10.98 -7.47 -5.63
C PRO A 11 -11.39 -6.68 -6.88
N GLU A 12 -12.24 -5.67 -6.78
CA GLU A 12 -12.96 -5.07 -7.92
C GLU A 12 -12.08 -4.25 -8.88
N HIS A 13 -10.79 -4.08 -8.56
CA HIS A 13 -9.88 -3.14 -9.21
C HIS A 13 -8.51 -3.77 -9.51
N LYS A 14 -8.47 -5.08 -9.83
CA LYS A 14 -7.19 -5.77 -10.06
C LYS A 14 -7.22 -6.56 -11.35
N LYS A 15 -6.23 -6.29 -12.21
CA LYS A 15 -6.04 -6.96 -13.51
C LYS A 15 -5.98 -8.49 -13.40
N ASN A 16 -5.53 -9.03 -12.26
CA ASN A 16 -5.48 -10.46 -11.93
C ASN A 16 -6.19 -10.78 -10.59
N PRO A 17 -7.53 -10.93 -10.56
CA PRO A 17 -8.29 -11.13 -9.32
C PRO A 17 -7.97 -12.47 -8.61
N GLY A 18 -7.58 -13.51 -9.37
CA GLY A 18 -7.24 -14.83 -8.82
C GLY A 18 -6.03 -14.81 -7.87
N ASP A 19 -5.09 -13.89 -8.07
CA ASP A 19 -3.87 -13.74 -7.27
C ASP A 19 -4.12 -13.20 -5.83
N PHE A 20 -5.38 -12.86 -5.54
CA PHE A 20 -5.84 -12.40 -4.23
C PHE A 20 -6.76 -13.41 -3.53
N ASN A 21 -6.91 -14.63 -4.07
CA ASN A 21 -7.91 -15.64 -3.66
C ASN A 21 -9.35 -15.18 -3.86
N LEU A 22 -9.66 -14.54 -4.99
CA LEU A 22 -10.97 -13.93 -5.25
C LEU A 22 -11.53 -14.40 -6.60
N THR A 23 -12.83 -14.71 -6.61
CA THR A 23 -13.60 -15.07 -7.81
C THR A 23 -13.83 -13.80 -8.65
N PRO A 24 -13.55 -13.78 -9.97
CA PRO A 24 -13.70 -12.57 -10.78
C PRO A 24 -15.16 -12.10 -10.82
N PRO A 25 -15.46 -10.80 -10.64
CA PRO A 25 -16.81 -10.28 -10.84
C PRO A 25 -17.15 -10.22 -12.34
N SER A 26 -18.41 -10.52 -12.68
CA SER A 26 -18.92 -10.70 -14.05
C SER A 26 -19.00 -9.42 -14.92
N ALA A 27 -18.42 -8.30 -14.49
CA ALA A 27 -18.36 -7.08 -15.30
C ALA A 27 -17.22 -6.16 -14.82
N PRO A 28 -16.17 -5.92 -15.61
CA PRO A 28 -15.17 -4.91 -15.30
C PRO A 28 -15.81 -3.52 -15.40
N ARG A 29 -15.94 -2.80 -14.27
CA ARG A 29 -16.36 -1.39 -14.30
C ARG A 29 -15.25 -0.55 -14.93
N LEU A 30 -15.64 0.36 -15.84
CA LEU A 30 -14.78 1.23 -16.65
C LEU A 30 -13.90 2.23 -15.86
N ALA A 31 -13.99 2.26 -14.53
CA ALA A 31 -13.10 3.03 -13.69
C ALA A 31 -11.77 2.26 -13.55
N LYS A 32 -10.86 2.52 -14.49
CA LYS A 32 -9.46 2.09 -14.46
C LYS A 32 -8.95 2.09 -13.02
N SER A 33 -8.59 0.91 -12.54
CA SER A 33 -8.01 0.70 -11.23
C SER A 33 -6.73 1.53 -11.09
N LEU A 34 -6.74 2.52 -10.21
CA LEU A 34 -5.58 3.36 -9.87
C LEU A 34 -4.29 2.52 -9.64
N CYS A 35 -4.44 1.27 -9.20
CA CYS A 35 -3.37 0.30 -9.01
C CYS A 35 -2.60 -0.12 -10.28
N ASP A 36 -3.20 -0.06 -11.47
CA ASP A 36 -2.52 -0.40 -12.72
C ASP A 36 -1.51 0.67 -13.12
N THR A 37 -1.82 1.94 -12.84
CA THR A 37 -0.94 3.09 -13.11
C THR A 37 0.33 3.03 -12.27
N VAL A 38 0.25 2.49 -11.05
CA VAL A 38 1.40 2.38 -10.12
C VAL A 38 2.05 0.99 -10.09
N GLN A 39 1.75 0.14 -11.07
CA GLN A 39 2.38 -1.17 -11.26
C GLN A 39 2.25 -2.18 -10.09
N ILE A 40 1.21 -2.08 -9.25
CA ILE A 40 0.96 -3.05 -8.18
C ILE A 40 0.08 -4.19 -8.72
N PHE A 41 0.72 -5.17 -9.35
CA PHE A 41 0.02 -6.24 -10.06
C PHE A 41 -0.26 -7.51 -9.24
N SER A 42 0.32 -7.63 -8.04
CA SER A 42 0.12 -8.81 -7.18
C SER A 42 0.05 -8.46 -5.70
N ARG A 43 -0.56 -9.34 -4.91
CA ARG A 43 -0.58 -9.25 -3.45
C ARG A 43 0.82 -9.22 -2.86
N LYS A 44 1.75 -9.97 -3.46
CA LYS A 44 3.15 -10.02 -3.04
C LYS A 44 3.81 -8.64 -3.15
N VAL A 45 3.58 -7.93 -4.26
CA VAL A 45 4.09 -6.56 -4.46
C VAL A 45 3.51 -5.62 -3.41
N ALA A 46 2.18 -5.64 -3.20
CA ALA A 46 1.52 -4.80 -2.21
C ALA A 46 2.05 -5.05 -0.78
N VAL A 47 2.23 -6.31 -0.39
CA VAL A 47 2.81 -6.67 0.92
C VAL A 47 4.28 -6.23 1.01
N ASN A 48 5.04 -6.26 -0.09
CA ASN A 48 6.42 -5.77 -0.10
C ASN A 48 6.47 -4.26 0.14
N CYS A 49 5.59 -3.48 -0.49
CA CYS A 49 5.47 -2.04 -0.25
C CYS A 49 5.19 -1.75 1.23
N LEU A 50 4.22 -2.45 1.85
CA LEU A 50 3.93 -2.30 3.29
C LEU A 50 5.15 -2.60 4.16
N ARG A 51 5.89 -3.67 3.85
CA ARG A 51 7.09 -4.05 4.59
C ARG A 51 8.21 -3.02 4.44
N ASN A 52 8.42 -2.50 3.24
CA ASN A 52 9.44 -1.49 2.98
C ASN A 52 9.10 -0.17 3.69
N GLY A 53 7.83 0.24 3.68
CA GLY A 53 7.35 1.38 4.46
C GLY A 53 7.62 1.22 5.96
N LEU A 54 7.25 0.07 6.53
CA LEU A 54 7.52 -0.24 7.93
C LEU A 54 9.03 -0.26 8.28
N LYS A 55 9.86 -0.87 7.43
CA LYS A 55 11.32 -0.93 7.63
C LYS A 55 11.96 0.46 7.63
N ARG A 56 11.49 1.35 6.75
CA ARG A 56 11.99 2.73 6.63
C ARG A 56 11.37 3.68 7.65
N GLY A 57 10.48 3.19 8.53
CA GLY A 57 9.78 4.03 9.51
C GLY A 57 8.82 5.03 8.86
N MET A 58 8.32 4.73 7.65
CA MET A 58 7.32 5.53 6.95
C MET A 58 5.94 5.21 7.51
N ILE A 59 5.70 5.62 8.76
CA ILE A 59 4.52 5.25 9.54
C ILE A 59 3.92 6.49 10.21
N SER A 60 2.62 6.50 10.43
CA SER A 60 1.96 7.55 11.20
C SER A 60 2.29 7.45 12.69
N ASP A 61 2.40 8.58 13.38
CA ASP A 61 2.51 8.63 14.84
C ASP A 61 1.29 8.04 15.55
N ARG A 62 0.11 8.13 14.91
CA ARG A 62 -1.12 7.54 15.45
C ARG A 62 -1.04 6.02 15.40
N MET A 63 -1.14 5.40 16.57
CA MET A 63 -1.14 3.94 16.73
C MET A 63 -2.52 3.40 17.12
N LYS A 64 -2.88 2.21 16.62
CA LYS A 64 -4.00 1.38 17.08
C LYS A 64 -3.43 0.06 17.62
N GLY A 65 -3.26 0.00 18.94
CA GLY A 65 -2.50 -1.07 19.58
C GLY A 65 -1.05 -1.04 19.08
N LYS A 66 -0.59 -2.15 18.51
CA LYS A 66 0.78 -2.29 17.99
C LYS A 66 0.95 -1.84 16.53
N TRP A 67 -0.09 -1.32 15.87
CA TRP A 67 -0.05 -1.02 14.45
C TRP A 67 -0.21 0.48 14.20
N PRO A 68 0.59 1.10 13.32
CA PRO A 68 0.33 2.48 12.91
C PRO A 68 -1.00 2.58 12.14
N GLN A 69 -1.64 3.74 12.19
CA GLN A 69 -2.86 4.01 11.45
C GLN A 69 -2.60 4.05 9.94
N ASN A 70 -1.45 4.61 9.53
CA ASN A 70 -1.02 4.69 8.14
C ASN A 70 0.41 4.16 7.97
N ILE A 71 0.67 3.52 6.83
CA ILE A 71 2.00 3.18 6.33
C ILE A 71 2.12 3.82 4.95
N TRP A 72 3.22 4.52 4.69
CA TRP A 72 3.53 5.07 3.37
C TRP A 72 4.66 4.28 2.71
N ALA A 73 4.61 4.21 1.39
CA ALA A 73 5.65 3.57 0.59
C ALA A 73 5.81 4.30 -0.74
N VAL A 74 6.95 4.07 -1.40
CA VAL A 74 7.17 4.50 -2.78
C VAL A 74 7.53 3.26 -3.60
N THR A 75 6.91 3.11 -4.77
CA THR A 75 7.21 2.00 -5.69
C THR A 75 8.60 2.16 -6.29
N GLU A 76 9.09 1.12 -6.97
CA GLU A 76 10.34 1.21 -7.73
C GLU A 76 10.27 2.26 -8.85
N ALA A 77 9.09 2.50 -9.40
CA ALA A 77 8.83 3.55 -10.40
C ALA A 77 8.77 4.97 -9.80
N GLY A 78 8.83 5.13 -8.47
CA GLY A 78 8.76 6.43 -7.82
C GLY A 78 7.35 6.87 -7.41
N GLU A 79 6.36 5.99 -7.54
CA GLU A 79 4.96 6.31 -7.24
C GLU A 79 4.67 6.24 -5.73
N PRO A 80 4.13 7.30 -5.12
CA PRO A 80 3.78 7.32 -3.70
C PRO A 80 2.49 6.54 -3.43
N LEU A 81 2.51 5.79 -2.33
CA LEU A 81 1.42 4.96 -1.86
C LEU A 81 1.11 5.28 -0.41
N GLU A 82 -0.17 5.29 -0.08
CA GLU A 82 -0.67 5.28 1.28
C GLU A 82 -1.39 3.97 1.57
N ALA A 83 -1.17 3.40 2.74
CA ALA A 83 -1.96 2.28 3.23
C ALA A 83 -2.52 2.56 4.62
N GLN A 84 -3.83 2.41 4.76
CA GLN A 84 -4.56 2.63 6.00
C GLN A 84 -4.89 1.31 6.69
N LEU A 85 -4.73 1.27 8.02
CA LEU A 85 -5.07 0.10 8.83
C LEU A 85 -6.59 -0.15 8.81
N GLU A 86 -6.97 -1.33 8.34
CA GLU A 86 -8.36 -1.79 8.22
C GLU A 86 -8.76 -2.67 9.40
N ASN A 87 -7.84 -3.54 9.86
CA ASN A 87 -8.06 -4.40 11.03
C ASN A 87 -6.84 -4.41 11.94
N SER A 88 -6.98 -3.81 13.12
CA SER A 88 -5.92 -3.67 14.13
C SER A 88 -5.61 -4.96 14.90
N GLU A 89 -6.53 -5.92 14.94
CA GLU A 89 -6.28 -7.22 15.59
C GLU A 89 -5.31 -8.05 14.76
N THR A 90 -5.46 -7.97 13.43
CA THR A 90 -4.74 -8.82 12.48
C THR A 90 -3.64 -8.11 11.69
N GLY A 91 -3.55 -6.78 11.75
CA GLY A 91 -2.56 -6.00 11.02
C GLY A 91 -2.80 -5.96 9.52
N VAL A 92 -4.07 -5.90 9.12
CA VAL A 92 -4.47 -5.83 7.71
C VAL A 92 -4.61 -4.37 7.30
N TYR A 93 -3.98 -4.03 6.18
CA TYR A 93 -4.00 -2.69 5.59
C TYR A 93 -4.63 -2.71 4.20
N HIS A 94 -5.24 -1.58 3.85
CA HIS A 94 -5.75 -1.26 2.53
C HIS A 94 -4.93 -0.12 1.94
N GLY A 95 -4.36 -0.33 0.75
CA GLY A 95 -3.46 0.63 0.08
C GLY A 95 -4.07 1.30 -1.14
N TYR A 96 -3.70 2.56 -1.36
CA TYR A 96 -4.11 3.43 -2.46
C TYR A 96 -2.90 4.19 -3.02
N PRO A 97 -2.85 4.44 -4.34
CA PRO A 97 -1.97 5.44 -4.92
C PRO A 97 -2.30 6.83 -4.40
N MET A 98 -1.28 7.62 -4.11
CA MET A 98 -1.47 9.03 -3.80
C MET A 98 -1.45 9.83 -5.11
N PRO A 99 -2.49 10.63 -5.43
CA PRO A 99 -2.51 11.45 -6.63
C PRO A 99 -1.36 12.47 -6.64
N GLU A 100 -0.80 12.80 -7.81
CA GLU A 100 0.21 13.86 -7.94
C GLU A 100 -0.28 15.23 -7.44
N SER A 101 -1.60 15.46 -7.51
CA SER A 101 -2.22 16.69 -7.01
C SER A 101 -2.26 16.78 -5.48
N ASP A 102 -1.97 15.69 -4.75
CA ASP A 102 -1.89 15.69 -3.29
C ASP A 102 -0.51 16.25 -2.86
N PRO A 103 -0.45 17.42 -2.19
CA PRO A 103 0.81 17.96 -1.69
C PRO A 103 1.56 17.01 -0.77
N PHE A 104 0.84 16.15 -0.03
CA PHE A 104 1.46 15.20 0.89
C PHE A 104 2.22 14.08 0.15
N ALA A 105 1.83 13.76 -1.09
CA ALA A 105 2.55 12.80 -1.93
C ALA A 105 4.01 13.21 -2.16
N HIS A 106 4.25 14.52 -2.33
CA HIS A 106 5.60 15.08 -2.50
C HIS A 106 6.45 14.91 -1.24
N GLU A 107 5.88 15.15 -0.06
CA GLU A 107 6.59 14.94 1.21
C GLU A 107 6.89 13.45 1.44
N VAL A 108 5.97 12.54 1.08
CA VAL A 108 6.23 11.09 1.13
C VAL A 108 7.42 10.70 0.26
N ILE A 109 7.49 11.19 -0.99
CA ILE A 109 8.62 10.92 -1.90
C ILE A 109 9.93 11.48 -1.33
N LYS A 110 9.89 12.71 -0.82
CA LYS A 110 11.07 13.39 -0.25
C LYS A 110 11.60 12.64 0.97
N GLU A 111 10.74 12.30 1.91
CA GLU A 111 11.09 11.52 3.10
C GLU A 111 11.59 10.12 2.74
N TRP A 112 10.97 9.48 1.75
CA TRP A 112 11.40 8.17 1.26
C TRP A 112 12.85 8.18 0.75
N LYS A 113 13.23 9.24 0.03
CA LYS A 113 14.59 9.43 -0.48
C LYS A 113 15.59 9.78 0.63
N ALA A 114 15.18 10.57 1.62
CA ALA A 114 16.01 10.94 2.75
C ALA A 114 16.35 9.72 3.63
N ARG A 115 15.38 8.81 3.81
CA ARG A 115 15.51 7.63 4.66
C ARG A 115 16.14 6.48 3.89
N HIS A 116 17.34 6.09 4.30
CA HIS A 116 18.00 4.88 3.78
C HIS A 116 17.42 3.63 4.46
N GLU A 117 17.45 2.48 3.78
CA GLU A 117 17.13 1.21 4.45
C GLU A 117 18.17 0.99 5.56
N PRO A 118 17.77 0.82 6.83
CA PRO A 118 18.72 0.47 7.88
C PRO A 118 19.37 -0.86 7.52
N LEU A 119 20.70 -0.90 7.52
CA LEU A 119 21.51 -2.13 7.35
C LEU A 119 21.07 -3.21 8.36
#